data_AF-A0A7C7R328-F1
#
_entry.id   AF-A0A7C7R328-F1
#
_cell.length_a   1.000
_cell.length_b   1.000
_cell.length_c   1.000
_cell.angle_alpha   90.00
_cell.angle_beta   90.00
_cell.angle_gamma   90.00
#
_symmetry.space_group_name_H-M   'P 1'
#
loop_
_entity.id
_entity.type
_entity.pdbx_description
1 polymer ?
#
loop_
_entity_poly.entity_id
_entity_poly.type
_entity_poly.pdbx_seq_one_letter_code
_entity_poly.pdbx_strand_id
1 'polypeptide(L)'
;MCGIPAAGDVWARALGRAARGASCGRAETILYGRADRPGSPVGRACSFRSATVAILFGLASLVAPSRAQAQIDNRTVPTTAYKAALHGFFYQGEYRDALRQFQQEWRGAVKNVQTRWIDSICYHTLIGECYYEMGRLDEALEHYTAALRLYRRFSDWMIRVQFPPAIRPSGTRIHIPWGVSSRRTRVGYYPESMLIGQGQILTKERLLQGGPIAPPVL
;
A
#
# COMPACT_ATOMS: atom_id res chain seq x y z
N MET A 1 4.00 -17.83 39.09
CA MET A 1 3.33 -16.52 39.12
C MET A 1 4.40 -15.43 39.00
N CYS A 2 4.51 -14.80 37.84
CA CYS A 2 5.14 -13.49 37.61
C CYS A 2 4.71 -13.08 36.20
N GLY A 3 3.81 -12.09 36.11
CA GLY A 3 3.25 -11.60 34.84
C GLY A 3 4.19 -10.61 34.16
N ILE A 4 4.26 -10.70 32.83
CA ILE A 4 4.97 -9.75 31.96
C ILE A 4 3.95 -8.68 31.54
N PRO A 5 4.19 -7.38 31.78
CA PRO A 5 3.25 -6.34 31.37
C PRO A 5 3.31 -6.07 29.85
N ALA A 6 2.13 -5.96 29.24
CA ALA A 6 1.92 -5.66 27.84
C ALA A 6 2.40 -4.25 27.46
N ALA A 7 3.16 -4.15 26.37
CA ALA A 7 3.72 -2.92 25.82
C ALA A 7 2.68 -2.10 25.02
N GLY A 8 1.58 -1.69 25.65
CA GLY A 8 0.49 -0.93 25.02
C GLY A 8 0.48 0.58 25.27
N ASP A 9 1.11 1.08 26.32
CA ASP A 9 0.69 2.37 26.91
C ASP A 9 1.54 3.61 26.57
N VAL A 10 2.48 3.50 25.63
CA VAL A 10 3.42 4.61 25.35
C VAL A 10 2.95 5.53 24.20
N TRP A 11 2.08 5.05 23.30
CA TRP A 11 1.70 5.82 22.10
C TRP A 11 0.46 6.73 22.26
N ALA A 12 -0.36 6.54 23.29
CA ALA A 12 -1.62 7.29 23.44
C ALA A 12 -1.47 8.73 23.98
N ARG A 13 -0.28 9.15 24.43
CA ARG A 13 -0.06 10.48 25.04
C ARG A 13 0.41 11.58 24.08
N ALA A 14 0.62 11.28 22.80
CA ALA A 14 1.18 12.24 21.84
C ALA A 14 0.15 13.03 20.98
N LEU A 15 -1.13 12.65 20.95
CA LEU A 15 -2.12 13.23 20.02
C LEU A 15 -3.18 14.16 20.67
N GLY A 16 -2.98 14.60 21.91
CA GLY A 16 -4.00 15.32 22.70
C GLY A 16 -3.85 16.85 22.88
N ARG A 17 -3.03 17.56 22.09
CA ARG A 17 -2.66 18.96 22.44
C ARG A 17 -2.72 20.04 21.35
N ALA A 18 -3.60 19.94 20.35
CA ALA A 18 -3.66 20.96 19.29
C ALA A 18 -5.07 21.42 18.84
N ALA A 19 -6.00 21.67 19.78
CA ALA A 19 -7.26 22.32 19.42
C ALA A 19 -7.94 23.06 20.59
N ARG A 20 -7.29 24.08 21.16
CA ARG A 20 -7.97 25.10 21.99
C ARG A 20 -7.24 26.44 21.89
N GLY A 21 -7.93 27.44 21.33
CA GLY A 21 -7.57 28.85 21.54
C GLY A 21 -7.59 29.69 20.27
N ALA A 22 -8.66 30.47 20.08
CA ALA A 22 -8.59 31.91 19.80
C ALA A 22 -9.98 32.42 19.36
N SER A 23 -10.70 32.94 20.35
CA SER A 23 -11.91 33.73 20.23
C SER A 23 -11.60 35.19 19.91
N CYS A 24 -12.51 35.82 19.17
CA CYS A 24 -13.00 37.21 19.29
C CYS A 24 -12.01 38.38 19.07
N GLY A 25 -12.40 39.29 18.17
CA GLY A 25 -11.77 40.61 18.00
C GLY A 25 -12.59 41.50 17.06
N ARG A 26 -13.69 42.04 17.57
CA ARG A 26 -14.43 43.18 17.01
C ARG A 26 -13.61 44.46 17.29
N ALA A 27 -13.38 45.28 16.28
CA ALA A 27 -13.06 46.70 16.46
C ALA A 27 -13.49 47.51 15.22
N GLU A 28 -14.52 48.32 15.42
CA GLU A 28 -14.88 49.47 14.60
C GLU A 28 -13.74 50.49 14.63
N THR A 29 -13.59 51.33 13.58
CA THR A 29 -13.26 52.78 13.70
C THR A 29 -13.42 53.52 12.36
N ILE A 30 -14.49 54.33 12.30
CA ILE A 30 -14.60 55.77 11.94
C ILE A 30 -14.15 56.31 10.55
N LEU A 31 -15.19 56.71 9.79
CA LEU A 31 -15.48 57.95 9.02
C LEU A 31 -14.39 59.00 8.70
N TYR A 32 -14.35 59.41 7.42
CA TYR A 32 -14.47 60.76 6.80
C TYR A 32 -14.08 60.60 5.30
N GLY A 33 -14.57 61.26 4.27
CA GLY A 33 -15.55 62.31 4.02
C GLY A 33 -15.49 62.66 2.50
N ARG A 34 -16.65 62.69 1.85
CA ARG A 34 -17.10 63.52 0.70
C ARG A 34 -16.11 63.94 -0.43
N ALA A 35 -16.46 63.61 -1.68
CA ALA A 35 -16.41 64.53 -2.82
C ALA A 35 -17.31 64.05 -4.00
N ASP A 36 -17.88 65.01 -4.71
CA ASP A 36 -19.03 64.99 -5.63
C ASP A 36 -18.71 64.62 -7.11
N ARG A 37 -19.64 63.87 -7.75
CA ARG A 37 -20.21 63.97 -9.15
C ARG A 37 -19.33 63.70 -10.40
N PRO A 38 -19.89 63.58 -11.63
CA PRO A 38 -21.17 63.00 -12.10
C PRO A 38 -21.08 62.10 -13.39
N GLY A 39 -22.12 61.30 -13.65
CA GLY A 39 -22.76 61.08 -14.97
C GLY A 39 -22.04 60.31 -16.11
N SER A 40 -22.62 59.18 -16.54
CA SER A 40 -23.14 58.98 -17.92
C SER A 40 -23.81 57.60 -18.06
N PRO A 41 -24.84 57.46 -18.93
CA PRO A 41 -25.53 56.20 -19.15
C PRO A 41 -24.88 55.44 -20.31
N VAL A 42 -24.47 54.18 -20.09
CA VAL A 42 -24.09 53.30 -21.19
C VAL A 42 -25.18 52.25 -21.38
N GLY A 43 -25.77 52.32 -22.56
CA GLY A 43 -26.95 51.58 -22.95
C GLY A 43 -26.73 50.08 -23.08
N ARG A 44 -27.86 49.39 -22.94
CA ARG A 44 -28.07 48.00 -23.29
C ARG A 44 -27.68 47.76 -24.76
N ALA A 45 -26.71 46.88 -24.99
CA ALA A 45 -26.58 46.20 -26.28
C ALA A 45 -25.84 44.86 -26.12
N CYS A 46 -26.39 43.84 -26.77
CA CYS A 46 -25.75 42.57 -27.16
C CYS A 46 -25.56 41.47 -26.09
N SER A 47 -26.67 40.92 -25.61
CA SER A 47 -26.78 39.62 -24.92
C SER A 47 -26.81 38.41 -25.88
N PHE A 48 -26.00 38.39 -26.95
CA PHE A 48 -26.00 37.27 -27.92
C PHE A 48 -24.62 36.66 -28.21
N ARG A 49 -23.51 37.35 -27.87
CA ARG A 49 -22.16 36.78 -28.01
C ARG A 49 -21.70 35.95 -26.81
N SER A 50 -22.30 36.15 -25.63
CA SER A 50 -21.97 35.40 -24.40
C SER A 50 -22.59 34.01 -24.38
N ALA A 51 -23.74 33.81 -25.03
CA ALA A 51 -24.45 32.54 -25.04
C ALA A 51 -23.74 31.46 -25.88
N THR A 52 -23.14 31.84 -27.00
CA THR A 52 -22.44 30.90 -27.90
C THR A 52 -21.11 30.42 -27.31
N VAL A 53 -20.38 31.29 -26.59
CA VAL A 53 -19.17 30.91 -25.84
C VAL A 53 -19.53 29.97 -24.67
N ALA A 54 -20.64 30.21 -23.98
CA ALA A 54 -21.10 29.35 -22.89
C ALA A 54 -21.53 27.96 -23.38
N ILE A 55 -22.19 27.87 -24.55
CA ILE A 55 -22.58 26.60 -25.17
C ILE A 55 -21.35 25.81 -25.64
N LEU A 56 -20.34 26.48 -26.21
CA LEU A 56 -19.08 25.82 -26.62
C LEU A 56 -18.25 25.35 -25.41
N PHE A 57 -18.24 26.09 -24.30
CA PHE A 57 -17.60 25.65 -23.05
C PHE A 57 -18.36 24.47 -22.39
N GLY A 58 -19.70 24.47 -22.48
CA GLY A 58 -20.55 23.37 -21.99
C GLY A 58 -20.36 22.07 -22.79
N LEU A 59 -20.27 22.17 -24.12
CA LEU A 59 -20.03 21.01 -25.00
C LEU A 59 -18.60 20.45 -24.87
N ALA A 60 -17.60 21.29 -24.61
CA ALA A 60 -16.23 20.85 -24.34
C ALA A 60 -16.09 20.07 -23.02
N SER A 61 -17.00 20.28 -22.06
CA SER A 61 -17.02 19.55 -20.78
C SER A 61 -17.66 18.15 -20.88
N LEU A 62 -18.45 17.89 -21.93
CA LEU A 62 -19.09 16.59 -22.20
C LEU A 62 -18.19 15.63 -23.00
N VAL A 63 -17.10 16.13 -23.58
CA VAL A 63 -16.06 15.33 -24.27
C VAL A 63 -14.76 15.38 -23.45
N ALA A 64 -14.87 15.29 -22.12
CA ALA A 64 -13.73 14.87 -21.33
C ALA A 64 -13.58 13.35 -21.54
N PRO A 65 -12.53 12.84 -22.21
CA PRO A 65 -12.28 11.42 -22.18
C PRO A 65 -12.09 11.08 -20.71
N SER A 66 -13.02 10.29 -20.16
CA SER A 66 -12.83 9.60 -18.90
C SER A 66 -11.50 8.90 -19.05
N ARG A 67 -10.43 9.45 -18.46
CA ARG A 67 -9.23 8.69 -18.24
C ARG A 67 -9.70 7.61 -17.27
N ALA A 68 -10.11 6.48 -17.82
CA ALA A 68 -9.91 5.23 -17.12
C ALA A 68 -8.39 5.16 -17.00
N GLN A 69 -7.83 5.79 -15.96
CA GLN A 69 -6.57 5.33 -15.44
C GLN A 69 -6.83 3.87 -15.11
N ALA A 70 -6.49 2.98 -16.05
CA ALA A 70 -6.08 1.65 -15.71
C ALA A 70 -4.98 1.87 -14.68
N GLN A 71 -5.35 1.81 -13.40
CA GLN A 71 -4.38 1.72 -12.34
C GLN A 71 -3.63 0.44 -12.68
N ILE A 72 -2.46 0.60 -13.28
CA ILE A 72 -1.43 -0.42 -13.28
C ILE A 72 -1.13 -0.55 -11.79
N ASP A 73 -1.87 -1.46 -11.16
CA ASP A 73 -1.85 -1.67 -9.72
C ASP A 73 -0.46 -2.21 -9.43
N ASN A 74 0.46 -1.32 -9.03
CA ASN A 74 1.78 -1.68 -8.56
C ASN A 74 1.62 -2.33 -7.19
N ARG A 75 0.97 -3.50 -7.20
CA ARG A 75 0.52 -4.23 -6.03
C ARG A 75 1.74 -4.85 -5.40
N THR A 76 2.20 -4.23 -4.32
CA THR A 76 3.25 -4.81 -3.50
C THR A 76 2.73 -6.08 -2.83
N VAL A 77 3.55 -7.13 -2.90
CA VAL A 77 3.25 -8.42 -2.31
C VAL A 77 4.25 -8.65 -1.16
N PRO A 78 3.80 -9.01 0.06
CA PRO A 78 2.41 -9.07 0.53
C PRO A 78 1.73 -7.69 0.60
N THR A 79 0.41 -7.68 0.47
CA THR A 79 -0.39 -6.44 0.47
C THR A 79 -0.31 -5.69 1.79
N THR A 80 -0.53 -4.37 1.74
CA THR A 80 -0.65 -3.54 2.94
C THR A 80 -1.80 -3.99 3.84
N ALA A 81 -2.92 -4.38 3.25
CA ALA A 81 -4.07 -4.94 3.95
C ALA A 81 -3.75 -6.27 4.65
N TYR A 82 -2.92 -7.14 4.06
CA TYR A 82 -2.42 -8.34 4.73
C TYR A 82 -1.61 -7.99 5.99
N LYS A 83 -0.69 -7.00 5.88
CA LYS A 83 0.10 -6.54 7.04
C LYS A 83 -0.80 -5.95 8.12
N ALA A 84 -1.82 -5.16 7.74
CA ALA A 84 -2.77 -4.58 8.67
C ALA A 84 -3.60 -5.65 9.38
N ALA A 85 -4.05 -6.69 8.67
CA ALA A 85 -4.79 -7.81 9.26
C ALA A 85 -3.97 -8.59 10.29
N LEU A 86 -2.69 -8.82 9.99
CA LEU A 86 -1.76 -9.49 10.89
C LEU A 86 -1.58 -8.71 12.20
N HIS A 87 -1.28 -7.42 12.11
CA HIS A 87 -1.04 -6.60 13.31
C HIS A 87 -2.33 -6.21 14.04
N GLY A 88 -3.43 -6.08 13.30
CA GLY A 88 -4.71 -5.59 13.81
C GLY A 88 -5.62 -6.67 14.37
N PHE A 89 -5.68 -7.86 13.77
CA PHE A 89 -6.60 -8.92 14.22
C PHE A 89 -5.85 -10.12 14.80
N PHE A 90 -4.87 -10.64 14.07
CA PHE A 90 -4.21 -11.89 14.44
C PHE A 90 -3.48 -11.79 15.78
N TYR A 91 -2.62 -10.78 15.97
CA TYR A 91 -1.93 -10.59 17.26
C TYR A 91 -2.83 -10.14 18.41
N GLN A 92 -4.06 -9.71 18.11
CA GLN A 92 -5.06 -9.37 19.14
C GLN A 92 -5.89 -10.58 19.56
N GLY A 93 -5.74 -11.74 18.89
CA GLY A 93 -6.49 -12.97 19.16
C GLY A 93 -7.84 -13.04 18.42
N GLU A 94 -8.17 -12.06 17.58
CA GLU A 94 -9.42 -12.02 16.81
C GLU A 94 -9.31 -12.88 15.54
N TYR A 95 -9.20 -14.20 15.73
CA TYR A 95 -8.86 -15.14 14.66
C TYR A 95 -9.95 -15.29 13.59
N ARG A 96 -11.23 -15.09 13.93
CA ARG A 96 -12.34 -15.18 12.98
C ARG A 96 -12.31 -14.04 11.95
N ASP A 97 -11.95 -12.84 12.41
CA ASP A 97 -11.88 -11.65 11.57
C ASP A 97 -10.58 -11.64 10.78
N ALA A 98 -9.47 -12.04 11.40
CA ALA A 98 -8.21 -12.30 10.73
C ALA A 98 -8.39 -13.30 9.58
N LEU A 99 -9.07 -14.43 9.83
CA LEU A 99 -9.36 -15.45 8.81
C LEU A 99 -10.11 -14.86 7.61
N ARG A 100 -11.18 -14.09 7.83
CA ARG A 100 -11.94 -13.45 6.75
C ARG A 100 -11.04 -12.54 5.91
N GLN A 101 -10.21 -11.73 6.56
CA GLN A 101 -9.34 -10.80 5.87
C GLN A 101 -8.24 -11.52 5.07
N PHE A 102 -7.62 -12.56 5.64
CA PHE A 102 -6.63 -13.37 4.92
C PHE A 102 -7.23 -14.13 3.74
N GLN A 103 -8.45 -14.65 3.87
CA GLN A 103 -9.16 -15.28 2.76
C GLN A 103 -9.50 -14.28 1.64
N GLN A 104 -9.87 -13.04 2.00
CA GLN A 104 -10.12 -11.97 1.03
C GLN A 104 -8.83 -11.60 0.28
N GLU A 105 -7.73 -11.38 1.00
CA GLU A 105 -6.43 -11.09 0.38
C GLU A 105 -5.94 -12.24 -0.49
N TRP A 106 -6.12 -13.49 -0.04
CA TRP A 106 -5.79 -14.69 -0.80
C TRP A 106 -6.54 -14.77 -2.14
N ARG A 107 -7.78 -14.30 -2.22
CA ARG A 107 -8.51 -14.27 -3.52
C ARG A 107 -7.84 -13.34 -4.53
N GLY A 108 -7.20 -12.27 -4.04
CA GLY A 108 -6.45 -11.29 -4.81
C GLY A 108 -4.95 -11.61 -4.98
N ALA A 109 -4.47 -12.74 -4.48
CA ALA A 109 -3.11 -13.22 -4.71
C ALA A 109 -2.83 -13.42 -6.21
N VAL A 110 -1.57 -13.35 -6.59
CA VAL A 110 -1.15 -13.49 -8.00
C VAL A 110 -1.40 -14.92 -8.47
N LYS A 111 -1.98 -15.05 -9.68
CA LYS A 111 -2.35 -16.34 -10.29
C LYS A 111 -1.71 -16.46 -11.66
N ASN A 112 -1.05 -17.59 -11.90
CA ASN A 112 -0.69 -18.04 -13.24
C ASN A 112 -1.86 -18.84 -13.83
N VAL A 113 -1.81 -19.10 -15.15
CA VAL A 113 -2.83 -19.85 -15.90
C VAL A 113 -3.16 -21.21 -15.25
N GLN A 114 -2.18 -21.86 -14.61
CA GLN A 114 -2.34 -23.20 -14.05
C GLN A 114 -2.25 -23.25 -12.52
N THR A 115 -1.60 -22.28 -11.86
CA THR A 115 -1.33 -22.34 -10.42
C THR A 115 -1.34 -20.96 -9.78
N ARG A 116 -1.48 -20.92 -8.46
CA ARG A 116 -1.19 -19.71 -7.68
C ARG A 116 0.32 -19.46 -7.61
N TRP A 117 0.72 -18.21 -7.43
CA TRP A 117 2.11 -17.78 -7.26
C TRP A 117 2.60 -18.09 -5.82
N ILE A 118 3.91 -17.95 -5.57
CA ILE A 118 4.54 -18.28 -4.27
C ILE A 118 4.05 -17.42 -3.09
N ASP A 119 3.47 -16.25 -3.37
CA ASP A 119 2.85 -15.36 -2.38
C ASP A 119 1.70 -16.03 -1.62
N SER A 120 1.06 -17.01 -2.26
CA SER A 120 -0.02 -17.78 -1.68
C SER A 120 0.40 -18.62 -0.48
N ILE A 121 1.69 -18.92 -0.31
CA ILE A 121 2.20 -19.63 0.86
C ILE A 121 1.87 -18.87 2.14
N CYS A 122 2.15 -17.56 2.19
CA CYS A 122 1.92 -16.72 3.36
C CYS A 122 0.44 -16.67 3.76
N TYR A 123 -0.46 -16.66 2.77
CA TYR A 123 -1.90 -16.68 3.03
C TYR A 123 -2.34 -18.05 3.56
N HIS A 124 -1.87 -19.16 2.96
CA HIS A 124 -2.21 -20.49 3.45
C HIS A 124 -1.70 -20.74 4.88
N THR A 125 -0.49 -20.27 5.20
CA THR A 125 0.06 -20.41 6.56
C THR A 125 -0.75 -19.64 7.59
N LEU A 126 -1.11 -18.38 7.34
CA LEU A 126 -1.88 -17.60 8.31
C LEU A 126 -3.33 -18.06 8.42
N ILE A 127 -3.95 -18.52 7.33
CA ILE A 127 -5.27 -19.14 7.39
C ILE A 127 -5.23 -20.42 8.23
N GLY A 128 -4.20 -21.26 8.03
CA GLY A 128 -3.96 -22.46 8.84
C GLY A 128 -3.77 -22.13 10.31
N GLU A 129 -3.01 -21.08 10.62
CA GLU A 129 -2.75 -20.63 11.99
C GLU A 129 -4.05 -20.14 12.66
N CYS A 130 -4.88 -19.38 11.95
CA CYS A 130 -6.20 -19.00 12.45
C CYS A 130 -7.07 -20.23 12.75
N TYR A 131 -7.09 -21.25 11.88
CA TYR A 131 -7.84 -22.48 12.14
C TYR A 131 -7.29 -23.29 13.31
N TYR A 132 -5.97 -23.34 13.46
CA TYR A 132 -5.30 -24.00 14.56
C TYR A 132 -5.69 -23.37 15.91
N GLU A 133 -5.62 -22.05 16.00
CA GLU A 133 -6.00 -21.29 17.20
C GLU A 133 -7.50 -21.40 17.53
N MET A 134 -8.35 -21.61 16.52
CA MET A 134 -9.78 -21.90 16.70
C MET A 134 -10.08 -23.38 17.05
N GLY A 135 -9.05 -24.25 17.11
CA GLY A 135 -9.20 -25.68 17.40
C GLY A 135 -9.63 -26.54 16.21
N ARG A 136 -9.69 -25.98 15.00
CA ARG A 136 -10.10 -26.66 13.75
C ARG A 136 -8.88 -27.28 13.06
N LEU A 137 -8.36 -28.35 13.65
CA LEU A 137 -7.07 -28.92 13.26
C LEU A 137 -7.05 -29.53 11.85
N ASP A 138 -8.15 -30.15 11.41
CA ASP A 138 -8.23 -30.78 10.08
C ASP A 138 -8.05 -29.75 8.96
N GLU A 139 -8.77 -28.62 9.05
CA GLU A 139 -8.64 -27.52 8.09
C GLU A 139 -7.27 -26.85 8.16
N ALA A 140 -6.72 -26.68 9.37
CA ALA A 140 -5.37 -26.16 9.52
C ALA A 140 -4.35 -27.02 8.77
N LEU A 141 -4.45 -28.35 8.90
CA LEU A 141 -3.58 -29.31 8.23
C LEU A 141 -3.73 -29.25 6.70
N GLU A 142 -4.94 -29.11 6.18
CA GLU A 142 -5.17 -28.93 4.73
C GLU A 142 -4.45 -27.69 4.20
N HIS A 143 -4.57 -26.57 4.92
CA HIS A 143 -3.93 -25.30 4.55
C HIS A 143 -2.40 -25.39 4.61
N TYR A 144 -1.84 -26.02 5.64
CA TYR A 144 -0.38 -26.26 5.71
C TYR A 144 0.10 -27.19 4.61
N THR A 145 -0.64 -28.24 4.31
CA THR A 145 -0.32 -29.16 3.22
C THR A 145 -0.34 -28.45 1.86
N ALA A 146 -1.30 -27.56 1.63
CA ALA A 146 -1.35 -26.73 0.43
C ALA A 146 -0.14 -25.78 0.35
N ALA A 147 0.27 -25.14 1.45
CA ALA A 147 1.45 -24.30 1.51
C ALA A 147 2.73 -25.07 1.14
N LEU A 148 2.91 -26.29 1.69
CA LEU A 148 4.05 -27.14 1.39
C LEU A 148 4.09 -27.60 -0.07
N ARG A 149 2.93 -27.91 -0.67
CA ARG A 149 2.82 -28.24 -2.10
C ARG A 149 3.26 -27.08 -2.98
N LEU A 150 2.88 -25.84 -2.62
CA LEU A 150 3.33 -24.62 -3.31
C LEU A 150 4.84 -24.42 -3.14
N TYR A 151 5.37 -24.54 -1.93
CA TYR A 151 6.81 -24.40 -1.66
C TYR A 151 7.65 -25.38 -2.48
N ARG A 152 7.24 -26.66 -2.52
CA ARG A 152 7.91 -27.68 -3.33
C ARG A 152 7.85 -27.39 -4.82
N ARG A 153 6.76 -26.81 -5.31
CA ARG A 153 6.58 -26.47 -6.73
C ARG A 153 7.50 -25.31 -7.15
N PHE A 154 7.68 -24.32 -6.30
CA PHE A 154 8.47 -23.13 -6.56
C PHE A 154 9.79 -23.18 -5.79
N SER A 155 10.64 -24.19 -6.00
CA SER A 155 11.92 -24.30 -5.29
C SER A 155 12.97 -23.29 -5.76
N ASP A 156 12.86 -22.79 -6.99
CA ASP A 156 13.79 -21.89 -7.66
C ASP A 156 13.45 -20.40 -7.51
N TRP A 157 12.40 -20.08 -6.74
CA TRP A 157 11.84 -18.73 -6.66
C TRP A 157 12.88 -17.66 -6.26
N MET A 158 13.79 -18.00 -5.36
CA MET A 158 14.77 -17.06 -4.81
C MET A 158 15.83 -16.64 -5.85
N ILE A 159 16.09 -17.49 -6.86
CA ILE A 159 17.03 -17.17 -7.96
C ILE A 159 16.47 -16.04 -8.84
N ARG A 160 15.16 -15.81 -8.80
CA ARG A 160 14.45 -14.82 -9.63
C ARG A 160 14.37 -13.44 -8.98
N VAL A 161 14.82 -13.31 -7.74
CA VAL A 161 14.81 -12.05 -6.99
C VAL A 161 15.93 -11.16 -7.52
N GLN A 162 15.59 -9.95 -7.93
CA GLN A 162 16.57 -8.96 -8.38
C GLN A 162 17.07 -8.15 -7.18
N PHE A 163 18.30 -8.43 -6.77
CA PHE A 163 18.98 -7.67 -5.72
C PHE A 163 19.70 -6.45 -6.31
N PRO A 164 19.73 -5.31 -5.59
CA PRO A 164 20.55 -4.18 -6.01
C PRO A 164 22.03 -4.58 -6.05
N PRO A 165 22.80 -4.15 -7.06
CA PRO A 165 24.19 -4.55 -7.24
C PRO A 165 25.14 -4.00 -6.14
N ALA A 166 24.71 -2.97 -5.40
CA ALA A 166 25.49 -2.38 -4.32
C ALA A 166 24.59 -1.98 -3.13
N ILE A 167 25.05 -2.33 -1.92
CA ILE A 167 24.38 -1.94 -0.66
C ILE A 167 24.84 -0.52 -0.31
N ARG A 168 23.89 0.42 -0.29
CA ARG A 168 24.16 1.82 0.10
C ARG A 168 24.18 1.92 1.64
N PRO A 169 24.97 2.81 2.25
CA PRO A 169 24.86 3.05 3.68
C PRO A 169 23.49 3.66 4.01
N SER A 170 22.82 3.12 5.03
CA SER A 170 21.59 3.68 5.59
C SER A 170 21.90 4.95 6.36
N GLY A 171 21.04 5.97 6.19
CA GLY A 171 21.08 7.18 7.00
C GLY A 171 20.56 6.98 8.43
N THR A 172 19.88 5.86 8.69
CA THR A 172 19.30 5.56 9.99
C THR A 172 20.39 5.23 11.00
N ARG A 173 20.60 6.14 11.96
CA ARG A 173 21.43 5.87 13.13
C ARG A 173 20.65 4.99 14.10
N ILE A 174 21.00 3.71 14.17
CA ILE A 174 20.49 2.83 15.21
C ILE A 174 21.17 3.24 16.53
N HIS A 175 20.38 3.79 17.45
CA HIS A 175 20.84 4.06 18.80
C HIS A 175 20.64 2.80 19.65
N ILE A 176 21.74 2.15 20.05
CA ILE A 176 21.72 0.93 20.86
C ILE A 176 21.77 1.35 22.33
N PRO A 177 20.70 1.15 23.13
CA PRO A 177 20.61 1.74 24.48
C PRO A 177 21.48 1.04 25.54
N TRP A 178 21.93 -0.20 25.29
CA TRP A 178 22.72 -0.98 26.26
C TRP A 178 24.24 -0.95 26.02
N GLY A 179 24.73 -0.17 25.06
CA GLY A 179 26.18 -0.01 24.86
C GLY A 179 26.54 0.52 23.48
N VAL A 180 27.61 1.33 23.42
CA VAL A 180 28.20 1.80 22.17
C VAL A 180 29.18 0.76 21.64
N SER A 181 28.97 0.29 20.41
CA SER A 181 29.93 -0.61 19.74
C SER A 181 31.17 0.16 19.33
N SER A 182 32.36 -0.40 19.55
CA SER A 182 33.63 0.14 19.04
C SER A 182 33.84 -0.11 17.53
N ARG A 183 32.98 -0.91 16.91
CA ARG A 183 33.08 -1.26 15.48
C ARG A 183 32.56 -0.11 14.61
N ARG A 184 33.35 0.30 13.60
CA ARG A 184 32.95 1.30 12.59
C ARG A 184 32.06 0.70 11.47
N THR A 185 31.10 -0.15 11.84
CA THR A 185 30.18 -0.77 10.87
C THR A 185 29.04 0.19 10.55
N ARG A 186 28.83 0.50 9.27
CA ARG A 186 27.67 1.28 8.82
C ARG A 186 26.54 0.31 8.45
N VAL A 187 25.32 0.61 8.89
CA VAL A 187 24.13 -0.17 8.53
C VAL A 187 23.86 0.03 7.04
N GLY A 188 23.56 -1.06 6.32
CA GLY A 188 23.14 -0.98 4.92
C GLY A 188 21.68 -0.56 4.77
N TYR A 189 21.36 0.19 3.72
CA TYR A 189 20.00 0.44 3.28
C TYR A 189 19.53 -0.74 2.44
N TYR A 190 18.40 -1.32 2.84
CA TYR A 190 17.71 -2.37 2.10
C TYR A 190 16.28 -1.92 1.81
N PRO A 191 15.81 -2.06 0.56
CA PRO A 191 14.43 -1.70 0.23
C PRO A 191 13.44 -2.68 0.88
N GLU A 192 12.23 -2.21 1.20
CA GLU A 192 11.18 -3.05 1.80
C GLU A 192 10.58 -4.08 0.83
N SER A 193 10.73 -3.85 -0.47
CA SER A 193 10.30 -4.75 -1.54
C SER A 193 11.39 -4.93 -2.58
N MET A 194 11.38 -6.09 -3.24
CA MET A 194 12.29 -6.43 -4.33
C MET A 194 11.47 -6.95 -5.52
N LEU A 195 11.98 -6.72 -6.72
CA LEU A 195 11.35 -7.25 -7.93
C LEU A 195 11.67 -8.74 -8.06
N ILE A 196 10.64 -9.53 -8.40
CA ILE A 196 10.77 -10.96 -8.65
C ILE A 196 10.23 -11.23 -10.04
N GLY A 197 11.10 -11.67 -10.95
CA GLY A 197 10.70 -11.92 -12.33
C GLY A 197 9.70 -13.07 -12.47
N GLN A 198 8.62 -12.82 -13.20
CA GLN A 198 7.54 -13.75 -13.52
C GLN A 198 7.74 -14.39 -14.88
N GLY A 199 7.86 -15.72 -14.94
CA GLY A 199 8.03 -16.44 -16.20
C GLY A 199 9.07 -17.55 -16.12
N GLN A 200 9.70 -17.91 -17.22
CA GLN A 200 10.76 -18.92 -17.24
C GLN A 200 12.10 -18.21 -17.37
N ILE A 201 13.08 -18.50 -16.49
CA ILE A 201 14.45 -18.06 -16.74
C ILE A 201 14.93 -18.81 -17.98
N LEU A 202 15.43 -18.09 -18.98
CA LEU A 202 16.00 -18.71 -20.18
C LEU A 202 17.35 -19.34 -19.86
N THR A 203 17.33 -20.58 -19.43
CA THR A 203 18.53 -21.41 -19.28
C THR A 203 18.95 -21.97 -20.64
N LYS A 204 20.25 -22.11 -20.90
CA LYS A 204 20.81 -22.69 -22.15
C LYS A 204 20.16 -24.03 -22.53
N GLU A 205 19.90 -24.87 -21.54
CA GLU A 205 19.23 -26.17 -21.68
C GLU A 205 17.78 -26.05 -22.20
N ARG A 206 17.07 -25.00 -21.81
CA ARG A 206 15.69 -24.73 -22.23
C ARG A 206 15.59 -24.14 -23.62
N LEU A 207 16.57 -23.31 -24.01
CA LEU A 207 16.72 -22.85 -25.38
C LEU A 207 16.95 -24.03 -26.33
N LEU A 208 17.73 -25.04 -25.91
CA LEU A 208 17.97 -26.25 -26.69
C LEU A 208 16.73 -27.16 -26.81
N GLN A 209 15.81 -27.12 -25.84
CA GLN A 209 14.58 -27.92 -25.85
C GLN A 209 13.46 -27.36 -26.75
N GLY A 210 13.63 -26.18 -27.36
CA GLY A 210 12.78 -25.68 -28.45
C GLY A 210 11.32 -25.34 -28.10
N GLY A 211 11.00 -25.08 -26.82
CA GLY A 211 9.64 -24.73 -26.39
C GLY A 211 9.30 -23.23 -26.52
N PRO A 212 8.01 -22.85 -26.43
CA PRO A 212 7.60 -21.44 -26.47
C PRO A 212 8.23 -20.66 -25.31
N ILE A 213 8.98 -19.61 -25.66
CA ILE A 213 9.69 -18.72 -24.74
C ILE A 213 8.77 -17.55 -24.39
N ALA A 214 8.31 -17.49 -23.14
CA ALA A 214 7.65 -16.30 -22.61
C ALA A 214 8.72 -15.40 -21.93
N PRO A 215 8.88 -14.12 -22.32
CA PRO A 215 9.80 -13.22 -21.66
C PRO A 215 9.38 -13.01 -20.20
N PRO A 216 10.34 -12.84 -19.27
CA PRO A 216 10.01 -12.58 -17.88
C PRO A 216 9.26 -11.24 -17.78
N VAL A 217 8.05 -11.27 -17.21
CA VAL A 217 7.29 -10.07 -16.83
C VAL A 217 7.77 -9.64 -15.45
N LEU A 218 8.02 -8.33 -15.28
CA LEU A 218 8.48 -7.73 -14.03
C LEU A 218 7.31 -7.13 -13.25
#